data_AF-A0A7C1UYW8-F1
#
_entry.id   AF-A0A7C1UYW8-F1
#
_cell.length_a   1.000
_cell.length_b   1.000
_cell.length_c   1.000
_cell.angle_alpha   90.00
_cell.angle_beta   90.00
_cell.angle_gamma   90.00
#
_symmetry.space_group_name_H-M   'P 1'
#
loop_
_entity.id
_entity.type
_entity.pdbx_description
1 polymer ?
#
loop_
_entity_poly.entity_id
_entity_poly.type
_entity_poly.pdbx_seq_one_letter_code
_entity_poly.pdbx_strand_id
1 'polypeptide(L)'
;MKKKKTAYSAWTLVIVFICTATIMTAYESFKEFLFKGTLTPWQSHSITIIVTSGIATITASIMRSWLIMIYSKEKDIEIKEQSLASFELILSAVNHIVNNVLNYLQVIRIDMDEYGKVHDDTIKLFEESLKDADKQMKILNKIKTPYDPESYTDIYPR
;
A
#
# COMPACT_ATOMS: atom_id res chain seq x y z
N MET A 1 -5.23 -6.36 -11.69
CA MET A 1 -4.32 -5.20 -11.69
C MET A 1 -4.59 -4.28 -12.88
N LYS A 2 -5.39 -3.22 -12.70
CA LYS A 2 -5.50 -2.17 -13.72
C LYS A 2 -4.22 -1.33 -13.64
N LYS A 3 -3.36 -1.40 -14.65
CA LYS A 3 -2.24 -0.45 -14.81
C LYS A 3 -2.85 0.95 -14.88
N LYS A 4 -2.84 1.69 -13.76
CA LYS A 4 -3.01 3.15 -13.80
C LYS A 4 -1.84 3.66 -14.62
N LYS A 5 -2.07 3.87 -15.92
CA LYS A 5 -1.16 4.67 -16.73
C LYS A 5 -1.00 5.97 -15.97
N THR A 6 0.21 6.24 -15.51
CA THR A 6 0.60 7.56 -15.03
C THR A 6 0.48 8.49 -16.22
N ALA A 7 -0.73 8.99 -16.44
CA ALA A 7 -0.95 10.21 -17.17
C ALA A 7 -0.32 11.30 -16.31
N TYR A 8 1.02 11.38 -16.34
CA TYR A 8 1.69 12.64 -16.13
C TYR A 8 1.06 13.56 -17.15
N SER A 9 0.13 14.35 -16.63
CA SER A 9 -0.78 15.14 -17.43
C SER A 9 0.07 16.05 -18.30
N ALA A 10 -0.18 16.13 -19.60
CA ALA A 10 0.49 17.10 -20.47
C ALA A 10 0.47 18.51 -19.85
N TRP A 11 -0.55 18.80 -19.03
CA TRP A 11 -0.66 19.97 -18.18
C TRP A 11 0.51 20.22 -17.23
N THR A 12 1.11 19.20 -16.63
CA THR A 12 2.27 19.36 -15.75
C THR A 12 3.46 19.94 -16.53
N LEU A 13 3.70 19.46 -17.75
CA LEU A 13 4.77 19.98 -18.61
C LEU A 13 4.47 21.43 -19.04
N VAL A 14 3.21 21.74 -19.38
CA VAL A 14 2.79 23.10 -19.73
C VAL A 14 2.97 24.07 -18.54
N ILE A 15 2.58 23.67 -17.33
CA ILE A 15 2.75 24.48 -16.12
C ILE A 15 4.24 24.73 -15.84
N VAL A 16 5.08 23.69 -15.93
CA VAL A 16 6.54 23.82 -15.74
C VAL A 16 7.14 24.75 -16.80
N PHE A 17 6.69 24.66 -18.05
CA PHE A 17 7.13 25.54 -19.13
C PHE A 17 6.76 27.01 -18.85
N ILE A 18 5.50 27.29 -18.51
CA ILE A 18 5.02 28.66 -18.21
C ILE A 18 5.77 29.24 -17.00
N CYS A 19 5.93 28.46 -15.92
CA CYS A 19 6.68 28.89 -14.74
C CYS A 19 8.15 29.20 -15.08
N THR A 20 8.82 28.30 -15.80
CA THR A 20 10.23 28.49 -16.19
C THR A 20 10.38 29.72 -17.09
N ALA A 21 9.50 29.89 -18.08
CA ALA A 21 9.51 31.05 -18.96
C ALA A 21 9.33 32.35 -18.17
N THR A 22 8.37 32.38 -17.24
CA THR A 22 8.11 33.55 -16.38
C THR A 22 9.32 33.90 -15.50
N ILE A 23 9.94 32.91 -14.86
CA ILE A 23 11.13 33.11 -14.01
C ILE A 23 12.31 33.63 -14.85
N MET A 24 12.52 33.09 -16.05
CA MET A 24 13.58 33.53 -16.95
C MET A 24 13.36 34.97 -17.42
N THR A 25 12.13 35.32 -17.82
CA THR A 25 11.80 36.70 -18.21
C THR A 25 12.03 37.68 -17.06
N ALA A 26 11.56 37.34 -15.85
CA ALA A 26 11.77 38.18 -14.66
C ALA A 26 13.26 38.36 -14.34
N TYR A 27 14.06 37.30 -14.46
CA TYR A 27 15.50 37.33 -14.25
C TYR A 27 16.20 38.26 -15.26
N GLU A 28 15.88 38.14 -16.56
CA GLU A 28 16.45 39.01 -17.60
C GLU A 28 16.10 40.48 -17.37
N SER A 29 14.84 40.79 -17.06
CA SER A 29 14.41 42.15 -16.74
C SER A 29 15.11 42.72 -15.50
N PHE A 30 15.29 41.91 -14.46
CA PHE A 30 16.00 42.32 -13.24
C PHE A 30 17.49 42.55 -13.49
N LYS A 31 18.12 41.69 -14.29
CA LYS A 31 19.52 41.85 -14.71
C LYS A 31 19.72 43.14 -15.51
N GLU A 32 18.85 43.42 -16.47
CA GLU A 32 18.91 44.66 -17.26
C GLU A 32 18.76 45.90 -16.37
N PHE A 33 17.81 45.87 -15.43
CA PHE A 33 17.59 46.95 -14.46
C PHE A 33 18.82 47.24 -13.58
N LEU A 34 19.48 46.19 -13.07
CA LEU A 34 20.67 46.34 -12.22
C LEU A 34 21.90 46.83 -12.97
N PHE A 35 22.16 46.25 -14.16
CA PHE A 35 23.42 46.48 -14.86
C PHE A 35 23.35 47.61 -15.90
N LYS A 36 22.15 48.12 -16.24
CA LYS A 36 21.95 49.27 -17.15
C LYS A 36 22.73 49.18 -18.47
N GLY A 37 22.91 47.97 -19.01
CA GLY A 37 23.65 47.73 -20.24
C GLY A 37 25.18 47.76 -20.14
N THR A 38 25.76 47.80 -18.93
CA THR A 38 27.23 47.82 -18.73
C THR A 38 27.92 46.48 -18.94
N LEU A 39 27.17 45.37 -18.94
CA LEU A 39 27.71 44.03 -19.13
C LEU A 39 27.94 43.71 -20.61
N THR A 40 29.08 43.09 -20.91
CA THR A 40 29.29 42.52 -22.25
C THR A 40 28.33 41.34 -22.50
N PRO A 41 27.99 41.04 -23.77
CA PRO A 41 27.12 39.92 -24.10
C PRO A 41 27.57 38.59 -23.48
N TRP A 42 28.88 38.33 -23.46
CA TRP A 42 29.47 37.12 -22.88
C TRP A 42 29.34 37.05 -21.36
N GLN A 43 29.52 38.17 -20.65
CA GLN A 43 29.33 38.20 -19.19
C GLN A 43 27.87 37.96 -18.82
N SER A 44 26.94 38.60 -19.54
CA SER A 44 25.50 38.40 -19.35
C SER A 44 25.09 36.93 -19.56
N HIS A 45 25.63 36.29 -20.59
CA HIS A 45 25.36 34.88 -20.89
C HIS A 45 25.89 33.94 -19.80
N SER A 46 27.13 34.15 -19.32
CA SER A 46 27.72 33.31 -18.27
C SER A 46 26.96 33.38 -16.94
N ILE A 47 26.53 34.58 -16.51
CA ILE A 47 25.71 34.72 -15.28
C ILE A 47 24.39 33.98 -15.46
N THR A 48 23.78 34.07 -16.64
CA THR A 48 22.53 33.37 -16.96
C THR A 48 22.71 31.86 -16.86
N ILE A 49 23.77 31.28 -17.44
CA ILE A 49 24.05 29.84 -17.33
C ILE A 49 24.21 29.42 -15.86
N ILE A 50 24.97 30.17 -15.06
CA ILE A 50 25.22 29.82 -13.65
C ILE A 50 23.92 29.86 -12.84
N VAL A 51 23.13 30.92 -12.99
CA VAL A 51 21.87 31.07 -12.25
C VAL A 51 20.88 29.98 -12.66
N THR A 52 20.75 29.72 -13.96
CA THR A 52 19.77 28.77 -14.49
C THR A 52 20.14 27.33 -14.18
N SER A 53 21.41 26.96 -14.28
CA SER A 53 21.90 25.65 -13.82
C SER A 53 21.76 25.48 -12.31
N GLY A 54 21.99 26.54 -11.52
CA GLY A 54 21.77 26.54 -10.08
C GLY A 54 20.30 26.30 -9.72
N ILE A 55 19.37 27.06 -10.31
CA ILE A 55 17.93 26.89 -10.12
C ILE A 55 17.51 25.47 -10.54
N ALA A 56 17.93 25.01 -11.71
CA ALA A 56 17.59 23.66 -12.19
C ALA A 56 18.09 22.57 -11.23
N THR A 57 19.29 22.71 -10.68
CA THR A 57 19.85 21.77 -9.70
C THR A 57 19.05 21.76 -8.41
N ILE A 58 18.64 22.94 -7.90
CA ILE A 58 17.80 23.06 -6.70
C ILE A 58 16.43 22.42 -6.95
N THR A 59 15.78 22.74 -8.07
CA THR A 59 14.47 22.18 -8.45
C THR A 59 14.56 20.66 -8.59
N ALA A 60 15.58 20.14 -9.28
CA ALA A 60 15.80 18.70 -9.43
C ALA A 60 16.01 18.01 -8.07
N SER A 61 16.73 18.65 -7.15
CA SER A 61 16.96 18.13 -5.80
C SER A 61 15.66 18.04 -5.00
N ILE A 62 14.83 19.09 -5.04
CA ILE A 62 13.51 19.10 -4.38
C ILE A 62 12.59 18.02 -4.98
N MET A 63 12.51 17.95 -6.31
CA MET A 63 11.71 16.94 -7.00
C MET A 63 12.14 15.52 -6.65
N ARG A 64 13.45 15.26 -6.57
CA ARG A 64 13.98 13.97 -6.15
C ARG A 64 13.56 13.61 -4.73
N SER A 65 13.66 14.54 -3.79
CA SER A 65 13.22 14.32 -2.40
C SER A 65 11.71 14.03 -2.31
N TRP A 66 10.88 14.75 -3.06
CA TRP A 66 9.45 14.49 -3.13
C TRP A 66 9.13 13.13 -3.75
N LEU A 67 9.82 12.75 -4.82
CA LEU A 67 9.61 11.45 -5.47
C LEU A 67 9.96 10.29 -4.54
N ILE A 68 11.07 10.40 -3.78
CA ILE A 68 11.44 9.40 -2.77
C ILE A 68 10.35 9.30 -1.69
N MET A 69 9.80 10.42 -1.22
CA MET A 69 8.72 10.43 -0.23
C MET A 69 7.43 9.81 -0.77
N ILE A 70 7.08 10.05 -2.03
CA ILE A 70 5.91 9.45 -2.66
C ILE A 70 6.11 7.94 -2.79
N TYR A 71 7.29 7.52 -3.24
CA TYR A 71 7.62 6.11 -3.40
C TYR A 71 7.59 5.35 -2.07
N SER A 72 8.09 5.95 -0.98
CA SER A 72 8.01 5.32 0.35
C SER A 72 6.56 5.17 0.80
N LYS A 73 5.71 6.19 0.59
CA LYS A 73 4.28 6.12 0.91
C LYS A 73 3.55 5.06 0.08
N GLU A 74 3.89 4.93 -1.19
CA GLU A 74 3.31 3.90 -2.06
C GLU A 74 3.66 2.49 -1.56
N LYS A 75 4.92 2.27 -1.17
CA LYS A 75 5.35 1.01 -0.55
C LYS A 75 4.63 0.72 0.77
N ASP A 76 4.42 1.73 1.61
CA ASP A 76 3.69 1.57 2.88
C ASP A 76 2.21 1.21 2.63
N ILE A 77 1.60 1.79 1.59
CA ILE A 77 0.23 1.44 1.17
C ILE A 77 0.19 0.00 0.65
N GLU A 78 1.15 -0.40 -0.18
CA GLU A 78 1.22 -1.78 -0.71
C GLU A 78 1.35 -2.80 0.43
N ILE A 79 2.20 -2.55 1.43
CA ILE A 79 2.34 -3.42 2.61
C ILE A 79 1.01 -3.51 3.38
N LYS A 80 0.29 -2.39 3.53
CA LYS A 80 -1.02 -2.37 4.18
C LYS A 80 -2.08 -3.13 3.38
N GLU A 81 -2.10 -2.98 2.05
CA GLU A 81 -3.00 -3.73 1.17
C GLU A 81 -2.74 -5.24 1.26
N GLN A 82 -1.47 -5.65 1.25
CA GLN A 82 -1.09 -7.05 1.44
C GLN A 82 -1.53 -7.58 2.83
N SER A 83 -1.35 -6.77 3.88
CA SER A 83 -1.80 -7.12 5.23
C SER A 83 -3.31 -7.31 5.32
N LEU A 84 -4.09 -6.43 4.67
CA LEU A 84 -5.55 -6.58 4.59
C LEU A 84 -5.96 -7.84 3.84
N ALA A 85 -5.32 -8.14 2.71
CA ALA A 85 -5.60 -9.36 1.96
C ALA A 85 -5.32 -10.63 2.80
N SER A 86 -4.20 -10.67 3.52
CA SER A 86 -3.91 -11.78 4.43
C SER A 86 -4.94 -11.90 5.56
N PHE A 87 -5.40 -10.77 6.10
CA PHE A 87 -6.43 -10.75 7.13
C PHE A 87 -7.78 -11.27 6.61
N GLU A 88 -8.19 -10.89 5.40
CA GLU A 88 -9.38 -11.41 4.74
C GLU A 88 -9.32 -12.94 4.58
N LEU A 89 -8.16 -13.50 4.21
CA LEU A 89 -7.97 -14.94 4.12
C LEU A 89 -8.11 -15.63 5.48
N ILE A 90 -7.56 -15.06 6.55
CA ILE A 90 -7.70 -15.59 7.92
C ILE A 90 -9.16 -15.55 8.36
N LEU A 91 -9.86 -14.44 8.14
CA LEU A 91 -11.30 -14.34 8.45
C LEU A 91 -12.12 -15.36 7.66
N SER A 92 -11.80 -15.57 6.38
CA SER A 92 -12.45 -16.60 5.58
C SER A 92 -12.23 -18.00 6.17
N ALA A 93 -11.02 -18.30 6.64
CA ALA A 93 -10.71 -19.57 7.30
C ALA A 93 -11.48 -19.72 8.63
N VAL A 94 -11.52 -18.66 9.46
CA VAL A 94 -12.31 -18.65 10.70
C VAL A 94 -13.80 -18.88 10.41
N ASN A 95 -14.34 -18.20 9.41
CA ASN A 95 -15.75 -18.36 9.04
C ASN A 95 -16.06 -19.80 8.59
N HIS A 96 -15.15 -20.43 7.85
CA HIS A 96 -15.28 -21.84 7.47
C HIS A 96 -15.28 -22.77 8.71
N ILE A 97 -14.38 -22.54 9.67
CA ILE A 97 -14.36 -23.30 10.94
C ILE A 97 -15.68 -23.16 11.69
N VAL A 98 -16.17 -21.92 11.83
CA VAL A 98 -17.44 -21.63 12.51
C VAL A 98 -18.61 -22.30 11.79
N ASN A 99 -18.66 -22.22 10.46
CA ASN A 99 -19.72 -22.88 9.67
C ASN A 99 -19.73 -24.39 9.87
N ASN A 100 -18.57 -25.04 9.95
CA ASN A 100 -18.50 -26.48 10.24
C ASN A 100 -19.11 -26.78 11.61
N VAL A 101 -18.76 -26.02 12.65
CA VAL A 101 -19.35 -26.17 14.00
C VAL A 101 -20.86 -25.95 13.99
N LEU A 102 -21.34 -24.93 13.26
CA LEU A 102 -22.77 -24.64 13.12
C LEU A 102 -23.52 -25.78 12.42
N ASN A 103 -22.91 -26.42 11.42
CA ASN A 103 -23.52 -27.57 10.74
C ASN A 103 -23.75 -28.73 11.72
N TYR A 104 -22.78 -29.04 12.60
CA TYR A 104 -22.97 -30.09 13.61
C TYR A 104 -24.01 -29.72 14.67
N LEU A 105 -24.10 -28.45 15.06
CA LEU A 105 -25.20 -27.98 15.93
C LEU A 105 -26.58 -28.16 15.29
N GLN A 106 -26.69 -27.98 13.97
CA GLN A 106 -27.93 -28.26 13.25
C GLN A 106 -28.27 -29.76 13.27
N VAL A 107 -27.28 -30.64 13.11
CA VAL A 107 -27.50 -32.10 13.23
C VAL A 107 -28.00 -32.47 14.63
N ILE A 108 -27.39 -31.93 15.70
CA ILE A 108 -27.87 -32.13 17.08
C ILE A 108 -29.33 -31.70 17.24
N ARG A 109 -29.69 -30.55 16.67
CA ARG A 109 -31.07 -30.05 16.71
C ARG A 109 -32.03 -31.00 16.00
N ILE A 110 -31.67 -31.50 14.82
CA ILE A 110 -32.49 -32.45 14.06
C ILE A 110 -32.73 -33.73 14.87
N ASP A 111 -31.68 -34.29 15.49
CA ASP A 111 -31.81 -35.48 16.33
C ASP A 111 -32.77 -35.26 17.51
N MET A 112 -32.65 -34.11 18.17
CA MET A 112 -33.53 -33.74 19.28
C MET A 112 -34.98 -33.57 18.82
N ASP A 113 -35.20 -32.96 17.66
CA ASP A 113 -36.53 -32.72 17.10
C ASP A 113 -37.19 -34.04 16.61
N GLU A 114 -36.43 -34.99 16.03
CA GLU A 114 -36.95 -36.26 15.50
C GLU A 114 -37.15 -37.34 16.59
N TYR A 115 -36.21 -37.50 17.51
CA TYR A 115 -36.20 -38.63 18.45
C TYR A 115 -36.49 -38.21 19.90
N GLY A 116 -36.63 -36.91 20.17
CA GLY A 116 -36.81 -36.36 21.52
C GLY A 116 -35.56 -36.46 22.40
N LYS A 117 -34.43 -36.91 21.84
CA LYS A 117 -33.13 -37.05 22.50
C LYS A 117 -32.02 -36.97 21.45
N VAL A 118 -30.83 -36.54 21.86
CA VAL A 118 -29.64 -36.53 21.00
C VAL A 118 -28.96 -37.89 21.10
N HIS A 119 -28.58 -38.49 19.97
CA HIS A 119 -27.82 -39.74 19.98
C HIS A 119 -26.39 -39.51 20.47
N ASP A 120 -25.85 -40.49 21.22
CA ASP A 120 -24.47 -40.45 21.71
C ASP A 120 -23.46 -40.31 20.56
N ASP A 121 -23.74 -40.92 19.40
CA ASP A 121 -22.92 -40.80 18.20
C ASP A 121 -22.86 -39.36 17.67
N THR A 122 -24.00 -38.65 17.68
CA THR A 122 -24.10 -37.25 17.25
C THR A 122 -23.36 -36.31 18.21
N ILE A 123 -23.47 -36.54 19.51
CA ILE A 123 -22.69 -35.82 20.52
C ILE A 123 -21.19 -36.05 20.30
N LYS A 124 -20.78 -37.30 20.07
CA LYS A 124 -19.37 -37.63 19.83
C LYS A 124 -18.81 -36.95 18.58
N LEU A 125 -19.56 -36.93 17.47
CA LEU A 125 -19.16 -36.22 16.25
C LEU A 125 -19.03 -34.71 16.48
N PHE A 126 -19.92 -34.11 17.26
CA PHE A 126 -19.82 -32.69 17.63
C PHE A 126 -18.61 -32.40 18.51
N GLU A 127 -18.33 -33.24 19.51
CA GLU A 127 -17.12 -33.13 20.35
C GLU A 127 -15.84 -33.24 19.51
N GLU A 128 -15.78 -34.18 18.57
CA GLU A 128 -14.68 -34.31 17.62
C GLU A 128 -14.53 -33.05 16.76
N SER A 129 -15.64 -32.52 16.23
CA SER A 129 -15.61 -31.27 15.46
C SER A 129 -15.16 -30.06 16.28
N LEU A 130 -15.56 -29.94 17.55
CA LEU A 130 -15.12 -28.86 18.43
C LEU A 130 -13.62 -28.95 18.70
N LYS A 131 -13.11 -30.16 18.90
CA LYS A 131 -11.67 -30.41 19.09
C LYS A 131 -10.87 -30.04 17.84
N ASP A 132 -11.38 -30.37 16.67
CA ASP A 132 -10.76 -29.99 15.40
C ASP A 132 -10.81 -28.48 15.16
N ALA A 133 -11.93 -27.83 15.47
CA ALA A 133 -12.07 -26.37 15.41
C ALA A 133 -11.09 -25.66 16.36
N ASP A 134 -10.96 -26.15 17.61
CA ASP A 134 -9.99 -25.64 18.58
C ASP A 134 -8.55 -25.80 18.07
N LYS A 135 -8.21 -26.96 17.49
CA LYS A 135 -6.89 -27.19 16.88
C LYS A 135 -6.61 -26.21 15.73
N GLN A 136 -7.57 -26.01 14.82
CA GLN A 136 -7.43 -25.09 13.69
C GLN A 136 -7.34 -23.63 14.16
N MET A 137 -8.15 -23.22 15.13
CA MET A 137 -8.11 -21.88 15.71
C MET A 137 -6.79 -21.62 16.44
N LYS A 138 -6.24 -22.63 17.15
CA LYS A 138 -4.90 -22.56 17.75
C LYS A 138 -3.81 -22.39 16.70
N ILE A 139 -3.93 -23.01 15.53
CA ILE A 139 -2.99 -22.81 14.41
C ILE A 139 -3.09 -21.38 13.89
N LEU A 140 -4.31 -20.87 13.66
CA LEU A 140 -4.51 -19.49 13.19
C LEU A 140 -4.02 -18.45 14.20
N ASN A 141 -4.20 -18.70 15.51
CA ASN A 141 -3.70 -17.83 16.59
C ASN A 141 -2.16 -17.77 16.68
N LYS A 142 -1.43 -18.72 16.07
CA LYS A 142 0.04 -18.64 16.00
C LYS A 142 0.51 -17.62 14.97
N ILE A 143 -0.35 -17.19 14.04
CA ILE A 143 -0.02 -16.17 13.04
C ILE A 143 0.02 -14.81 13.73
N LYS A 144 1.21 -14.35 14.11
CA LYS A 144 1.41 -13.04 14.77
C LYS A 144 1.25 -11.88 13.79
N THR A 145 1.84 -12.01 12.61
CA THR A 145 1.83 -10.98 11.55
C THR A 145 1.44 -11.61 10.21
N PRO A 146 0.18 -11.47 9.77
CA PRO A 146 -0.33 -12.13 8.55
C PRO A 146 0.38 -11.74 7.24
N TYR A 147 1.08 -10.61 7.23
CA TYR A 147 1.87 -10.16 6.08
C TYR A 147 3.32 -10.64 6.11
N ASP A 148 3.76 -11.26 7.20
CA ASP A 148 5.12 -11.73 7.37
C ASP A 148 5.22 -13.22 7.01
N PRO A 149 5.96 -13.60 5.96
CA PRO A 149 6.15 -15.00 5.60
C PRO A 149 6.75 -15.84 6.75
N GLU A 150 7.53 -15.22 7.63
CA GLU A 150 8.13 -15.92 8.78
C GLU A 150 7.08 -16.38 9.80
N SER A 151 5.94 -15.69 9.88
CA SER A 151 4.81 -16.09 10.75
C SER A 151 4.18 -17.44 10.37
N TYR A 152 4.50 -17.98 9.19
CA TYR A 152 3.96 -19.25 8.71
C TYR A 152 4.91 -20.45 8.86
N THR A 153 6.14 -20.22 9.30
CA THR A 153 7.19 -21.26 9.40
C THR A 153 6.83 -22.39 10.37
N ASP A 154 6.18 -22.06 11.48
CA ASP A 154 5.70 -23.04 12.48
C ASP A 154 4.45 -23.82 12.02
N ILE A 155 3.80 -23.39 10.93
CA ILE A 155 2.58 -23.98 10.39
C ILE A 155 2.90 -24.87 9.17
N TYR A 156 3.83 -24.41 8.32
CA TYR A 156 4.32 -25.13 7.15
C TYR A 156 5.85 -25.22 7.20
N PRO A 157 6.42 -26.21 7.92
CA PRO A 157 7.84 -26.45 7.89
C PRO A 157 8.27 -26.82 6.46
N ARG A 158 9.37 -26.22 6.00
CA ARG A 158 9.95 -26.45 4.66
C ARG A 158 10.52 -27.85 4.51
#